data_AF-A0A1F2TLW0-F1
#
_entry.id   AF-A0A1F2TLW0-F1
#
_cell.length_a   1.000
_cell.length_b   1.000
_cell.length_c   1.000
_cell.angle_alpha   90.00
_cell.angle_beta   90.00
_cell.angle_gamma   90.00
#
_symmetry.space_group_name_H-M   'P 1'
#
loop_
_entity.id
_entity.type
_entity.pdbx_description
1 polymer ?
#
loop_
_entity_poly.entity_id
_entity_poly.type
_entity_poly.pdbx_seq_one_letter_code
_entity_poly.pdbx_strand_id
1 'polypeptide(L)'
;MLLIKVSPASVDVNVDRNATNEHVCTFRVENISSGPVTTTYTSDHPALVPNVSGGTVPAGGAGSVSVFYKVPQNQPFSASLTVKATTPEGEQNVKVPIKIGLK
;
A
#
# COMPACT_ATOMS: atom_id res chain seq x y z
N MET A 1 16.51 11.58 3.11
CA MET A 1 16.95 10.64 2.06
C MET A 1 15.71 10.03 1.42
N LEU A 2 15.63 9.97 0.10
CA LEU A 2 14.52 9.34 -0.62
C LEU A 2 15.00 7.95 -1.09
N LEU A 3 14.39 6.90 -0.56
CA LEU A 3 14.70 5.50 -0.82
C LEU A 3 13.78 4.88 -1.87
N ILE A 4 12.48 5.17 -1.78
CA ILE A 4 11.45 4.57 -2.62
C ILE A 4 10.45 5.60 -3.16
N LYS A 5 9.81 5.23 -4.27
CA LYS A 5 8.57 5.83 -4.77
C LYS A 5 7.47 4.78 -4.78
N VAL A 6 6.27 5.16 -4.37
CA VAL A 6 5.09 4.28 -4.38
C VAL A 6 4.06 4.87 -5.35
N SER A 7 3.48 4.02 -6.18
CA SER A 7 2.48 4.40 -7.19
C SER A 7 1.32 3.41 -7.22
N PRO A 8 0.05 3.87 -7.28
CA PRO A 8 -0.36 5.28 -7.19
C PRO A 8 -0.09 5.88 -5.79
N ALA A 9 0.01 7.21 -5.72
CA ALA A 9 0.26 7.93 -4.47
C ALA A 9 -0.99 8.04 -3.57
N SER A 10 -2.17 7.77 -4.12
CA SER A 10 -3.44 7.64 -3.42
C SER A 10 -4.39 6.78 -4.26
N VAL A 11 -5.41 6.22 -3.62
CA VAL A 11 -6.47 5.46 -4.28
C VAL A 11 -7.82 5.94 -3.77
N ASP A 12 -8.73 6.23 -4.71
CA ASP A 12 -10.15 6.47 -4.43
C ASP A 12 -10.96 5.40 -5.18
N VAL A 13 -11.60 4.48 -4.46
CA VAL A 13 -12.46 3.44 -5.05
C VAL A 13 -13.89 3.68 -4.62
N ASN A 14 -14.82 3.52 -5.56
CA ASN A 14 -16.25 3.46 -5.25
C ASN A 14 -16.75 2.04 -5.45
N VAL A 15 -17.33 1.48 -4.40
CA VAL A 15 -17.82 0.10 -4.35
C VAL A 15 -19.33 0.09 -4.38
N ASP A 16 -19.94 -0.84 -5.09
CA ASP A 16 -21.38 -1.05 -5.04
C ASP A 16 -21.79 -1.50 -3.63
N ARG A 17 -22.84 -0.91 -3.05
CA ARG A 17 -23.39 -1.29 -1.73
C ARG A 17 -23.83 -2.75 -1.64
N ASN A 18 -24.02 -3.42 -2.77
CA ASN A 18 -24.38 -4.83 -2.81
C ASN A 18 -23.19 -5.75 -3.14
N ALA A 19 -21.99 -5.19 -3.33
CA ALA A 19 -20.80 -6.00 -3.55
C ALA A 19 -20.35 -6.63 -2.23
N THR A 20 -20.59 -7.93 -2.09
CA THR A 20 -20.07 -8.75 -0.99
C THR A 20 -18.64 -9.25 -1.24
N ASN A 21 -18.04 -8.85 -2.35
CA ASN A 21 -16.78 -9.41 -2.83
C ASN A 21 -15.57 -8.76 -2.18
N GLU A 22 -14.47 -9.50 -2.14
CA GLU A 22 -13.16 -8.97 -1.78
C GLU A 22 -12.64 -8.12 -2.94
N HIS A 23 -12.19 -6.91 -2.62
CA HIS A 23 -11.61 -5.98 -3.58
C HIS A 23 -10.10 -5.89 -3.38
N VAL A 24 -9.39 -5.51 -4.44
CA VAL A 24 -7.93 -5.41 -4.43
C VAL A 24 -7.46 -4.09 -5.00
N CYS A 25 -6.50 -3.46 -4.33
CA CYS A 25 -5.72 -2.33 -4.82
C CYS A 25 -4.26 -2.75 -4.95
N THR A 26 -3.63 -2.51 -6.09
CA THR A 26 -2.22 -2.85 -6.32
C THR A 26 -1.36 -1.59 -6.35
N PHE A 27 -0.22 -1.65 -5.67
CA PHE A 27 0.76 -0.59 -5.59
C PHE A 27 2.12 -1.08 -6.09
N ARG A 28 2.77 -0.29 -6.93
CA ARG A 28 4.14 -0.48 -7.36
C ARG A 28 5.07 0.31 -6.45
N VAL A 29 6.08 -0.36 -5.91
CA VAL A 29 7.12 0.19 -5.04
C VAL A 29 8.43 0.15 -5.79
N GLU A 30 8.95 1.31 -6.17
CA GLU A 30 10.20 1.45 -6.91
C GLU A 30 11.31 1.89 -5.98
N ASN A 31 12.43 1.16 -6.00
CA ASN A 31 13.64 1.54 -5.28
C ASN A 31 14.47 2.49 -6.15
N ILE A 32 14.57 3.73 -5.71
CA ILE A 32 15.32 4.80 -6.38
C ILE A 32 16.65 5.12 -5.68
N SER A 33 17.02 4.32 -4.69
CA SER A 33 18.32 4.41 -4.02
C SER A 33 19.39 3.60 -4.76
N SER A 34 20.66 3.81 -4.39
CA SER A 34 21.82 3.12 -4.96
C SER A 34 22.02 1.69 -4.43
N GLY A 35 21.35 1.32 -3.35
CA GLY A 35 21.46 0.02 -2.69
C GLY A 35 20.13 -0.73 -2.60
N PRO A 36 20.13 -2.01 -2.16
CA PRO A 36 18.88 -2.71 -1.88
C PRO A 36 18.13 -2.06 -0.73
N VAL A 37 16.80 -2.03 -0.83
CA VAL A 37 15.91 -1.48 0.21
C VAL A 37 15.03 -2.60 0.74
N THR A 38 15.01 -2.77 2.06
CA THR A 38 14.02 -3.64 2.72
C THR A 38 12.73 -2.84 2.94
N THR A 39 11.60 -3.42 2.55
CA THR A 39 10.28 -2.80 2.63
C THR A 39 9.39 -3.58 3.59
N THR A 40 8.54 -2.89 4.34
CA THR A 40 7.47 -3.47 5.14
C THR A 40 6.17 -2.73 4.88
N TYR A 41 5.05 -3.47 4.84
CA TYR A 41 3.73 -2.97 4.49
C TYR A 41 2.76 -3.14 5.65
N THR A 42 2.18 -2.04 6.12
CA THR A 42 1.19 -2.05 7.21
C THR A 42 -0.01 -1.18 6.84
N SER A 43 -1.21 -1.59 7.26
CA SER A 43 -2.41 -0.78 7.14
C SER A 43 -2.87 -0.29 8.51
N ASP A 44 -3.46 0.90 8.57
CA ASP A 44 -4.06 1.47 9.78
C ASP A 44 -5.52 1.07 10.02
N HIS A 45 -6.09 0.21 9.16
CA HIS A 45 -7.49 -0.20 9.22
C HIS A 45 -7.61 -1.72 9.08
N PRO A 46 -8.33 -2.42 9.96
CA PRO A 46 -8.38 -3.89 9.99
C PRO A 46 -9.03 -4.50 8.74
N ALA A 47 -9.86 -3.74 8.02
CA ALA A 47 -10.47 -4.18 6.77
C ALA A 47 -9.53 -4.11 5.56
N LEU A 48 -8.31 -3.58 5.70
CA LEU A 48 -7.29 -3.52 4.65
C LEU A 48 -6.11 -4.41 5.02
N VAL A 49 -5.89 -5.46 4.26
CA VAL A 49 -4.87 -6.48 4.53
C VAL A 49 -3.91 -6.57 3.34
N PRO A 50 -2.64 -6.15 3.49
CA PRO A 50 -1.62 -6.37 2.47
C PRO A 50 -1.40 -7.87 2.22
N ASN A 51 -1.22 -8.26 0.96
CA ASN A 51 -0.97 -9.65 0.55
C ASN A 51 0.39 -10.17 0.99
N VAL A 52 1.34 -9.27 1.23
CA VAL A 52 2.67 -9.54 1.74
C VAL A 52 3.00 -8.53 2.85
N SER A 53 3.75 -8.95 3.86
CA SER A 53 4.18 -8.07 4.96
C SER A 53 5.41 -7.23 4.62
N GLY A 54 6.16 -7.60 3.58
CA GLY A 54 7.39 -6.92 3.19
C GLY A 54 8.20 -7.68 2.14
N GLY A 55 9.37 -7.13 1.81
CA GLY A 55 10.33 -7.75 0.89
C GLY A 55 11.52 -6.85 0.60
N THR A 56 12.53 -7.37 -0.08
CA THR A 56 13.69 -6.57 -0.52
C THR A 56 13.51 -6.18 -1.98
N VAL A 57 13.67 -4.89 -2.27
CA VAL A 57 13.67 -4.35 -3.63
C VAL A 57 15.12 -4.02 -4.01
N PRO A 58 15.71 -4.65 -5.04
CA PRO A 58 17.08 -4.37 -5.45
C PRO A 58 17.21 -2.92 -5.96
N ALA A 59 18.44 -2.39 -5.99
CA ALA A 59 18.71 -1.04 -6.48
C ALA A 59 18.18 -0.85 -7.93
N GLY A 60 17.44 0.24 -8.18
CA GLY A 60 16.76 0.49 -9.46
C GLY A 60 15.62 -0.48 -9.80
N GLY A 61 15.31 -1.43 -8.91
CA GLY A 61 14.25 -2.41 -9.09
C GLY A 61 12.88 -1.91 -8.64
N ALA A 62 11.86 -2.72 -8.88
CA ALA A 62 10.52 -2.48 -8.38
C ALA A 62 9.83 -3.76 -7.89
N GLY A 63 9.00 -3.62 -6.87
CA GLY A 63 8.10 -4.65 -6.37
C GLY A 63 6.64 -4.25 -6.52
N SER A 64 5.74 -5.22 -6.33
CA SER A 64 4.29 -5.00 -6.31
C SER A 64 3.73 -5.52 -4.99
N VAL A 65 2.87 -4.72 -4.37
CA VAL A 65 2.08 -5.10 -3.19
C VAL A 65 0.60 -4.91 -3.51
N SER A 66 -0.21 -5.89 -3.18
CA SER A 66 -1.66 -5.82 -3.32
C SER A 66 -2.29 -5.74 -1.93
N VAL A 67 -3.24 -4.84 -1.74
CA VAL A 67 -3.99 -4.70 -0.50
C VAL A 67 -5.41 -5.15 -0.78
N PHE A 68 -5.81 -6.19 -0.06
CA PHE A 68 -7.17 -6.71 -0.09
C PHE A 68 -8.04 -5.97 0.91
N TYR A 69 -9.28 -5.72 0.54
CA TYR A 69 -10.26 -5.19 1.46
C TYR A 69 -11.65 -5.72 1.23
N LYS A 70 -12.41 -5.79 2.32
CA LYS A 70 -13.85 -6.05 2.33
C LYS A 70 -14.51 -4.83 2.91
N VAL A 71 -15.60 -4.36 2.29
CA VAL A 71 -16.39 -3.26 2.83
C VAL A 71 -17.28 -3.82 3.92
N PRO A 72 -16.94 -3.64 5.21
CA PRO A 72 -17.78 -4.14 6.27
C PRO A 72 -18.97 -3.17 6.35
N GLN A 73 -20.19 -3.65 6.17
CA GLN A 73 -21.41 -2.94 6.59
C GLN A 73 -21.89 -1.75 5.75
N ASN A 74 -21.59 -1.67 4.45
CA ASN A 74 -22.09 -0.58 3.59
C ASN A 74 -21.81 0.81 4.15
N GLN A 75 -20.61 1.00 4.73
CA GLN A 75 -20.15 2.31 5.16
C GLN A 75 -18.88 2.67 4.39
N PRO A 76 -18.79 3.90 3.84
CA PRO A 76 -17.55 4.37 3.28
C PRO A 76 -16.51 4.51 4.41
N PHE A 77 -15.24 4.24 4.10
CA PHE A 77 -14.17 4.39 5.06
C PHE A 77 -12.91 4.95 4.39
N SER A 78 -12.05 5.56 5.20
CA SER A 78 -10.74 6.04 4.78
C SER A 78 -9.67 5.35 5.62
N ALA A 79 -8.58 5.01 4.96
CA ALA A 79 -7.46 4.29 5.56
C ALA A 79 -6.18 4.62 4.80
N SER A 80 -5.08 4.00 5.19
CA SER A 80 -3.80 4.19 4.54
C SER A 80 -2.92 2.95 4.61
N LEU A 81 -2.26 2.67 3.48
CA LEU A 81 -1.11 1.77 3.44
C LEU A 81 0.15 2.56 3.79
N THR A 82 0.89 2.11 4.79
CA THR A 82 2.23 2.62 5.09
C THR A 82 3.26 1.66 4.51
N VAL A 83 4.10 2.18 3.62
CA VAL A 83 5.29 1.50 3.11
C VAL A 83 6.49 2.08 3.83
N LYS A 84 7.06 1.29 4.74
CA LYS A 84 8.34 1.62 5.37
C LYS A 84 9.47 1.01 4.55
N ALA A 85 10.42 1.82 4.14
CA ALA A 85 11.65 1.45 3.47
C ALA A 85 12.83 1.68 4.41
N THR A 86 13.73 0.71 4.51
CA THR A 86 14.89 0.74 5.41
C THR A 86 16.14 0.30 4.70
N THR A 87 17.22 1.03 4.97
CA THR A 87 18.60 0.76 4.55
C THR A 87 19.51 0.94 5.79
N PRO A 88 20.77 0.50 5.75
CA PRO A 88 21.73 0.78 6.83
C PRO A 88 21.92 2.28 7.11
N GLU A 89 21.71 3.13 6.10
CA GLU A 89 21.93 4.58 6.16
C GLU A 89 20.69 5.37 6.61
N GLY A 90 19.53 4.72 6.70
CA GLY A 90 18.31 5.36 7.18
C GLY A 90 17.02 4.71 6.70
N GLU A 91 15.92 5.37 7.05
CA GLU A 91 14.56 4.92 6.76
C GLU A 91 13.70 6.01 6.09
N GLN A 92 12.69 5.57 5.35
CA GLN A 92 11.64 6.39 4.76
C GLN A 92 10.29 5.71 4.98
N ASN A 93 9.29 6.48 5.42
CA ASN A 93 7.91 6.04 5.45
C ASN A 93 7.11 6.76 4.35
N VAL A 94 6.44 6.00 3.50
CA VAL A 94 5.50 6.52 2.51
C VAL A 94 4.10 6.11 2.91
N LYS A 95 3.23 7.09 3.19
CA LYS A 95 1.83 6.85 3.50
C LYS A 95 1.00 7.04 2.24
N VAL A 96 0.27 6.02 1.83
CA VAL A 96 -0.59 6.00 0.64
C VAL A 96 -2.05 5.96 1.10
N PRO A 97 -2.80 7.08 0.98
CA PRO A 97 -4.20 7.13 1.36
C PRO A 97 -5.07 6.27 0.44
N ILE A 98 -6.02 5.56 1.05
CA ILE A 98 -7.03 4.74 0.36
C ILE A 98 -8.39 5.19 0.88
N LYS A 99 -9.23 5.73 -0.01
CA LYS A 99 -10.63 6.04 0.32
C LYS A 99 -11.55 5.09 -0.41
N ILE A 100 -12.45 4.49 0.36
CA ILE A 100 -13.45 3.56 -0.13
C ILE A 100 -14.81 4.25 0.04
N GLY A 101 -15.38 4.69 -1.08
CA GLY A 101 -16.72 5.24 -1.18
C GLY A 101 -17.75 4.17 -1.57
N LEU A 102 -19.03 4.56 -1.49
CA LEU A 102 -20.14 3.72 -1.93
C LEU A 102 -20.85 4.38 -3.10
N LYS A 103 -21.19 3.58 -4.11
CA LYS A 103 -22.10 3.97 -5.19
C LYS A 103 -23.54 3.60 -4.86
#